data_AF-A0A1M6B4P4-F1
#
_entry.id   AF-A0A1M6B4P4-F1
#
_cell.length_a   1.000
_cell.length_b   1.000
_cell.length_c   1.000
_cell.angle_alpha   90.00
_cell.angle_beta   90.00
_cell.angle_gamma   90.00
#
_symmetry.space_group_name_H-M   'P 1'
#
loop_
_entity.id
_entity.type
_entity.pdbx_description
1 polymer ?
#
loop_
_entity_poly.entity_id
_entity_poly.type
_entity_poly.pdbx_seq_one_letter_code
_entity_poly.pdbx_strand_id
1 'polypeptide(L)'
;MNQISIIEGIIIGAVGGAIAGAFLWVLNEIKIWIVRNRDTKKVVHWLTQNTAPNSKTNQKWRSTRAIASHNNLTEERVRYIASYSNSIVLDTSEANRNEEMWGIKSRVRLNTD
;
A
#
# COMPACT_ATOMS: atom_id res chain seq x y z
N MET A 1 -27.36 49.25 12.54
CA MET A 1 -26.97 47.83 12.43
C MET A 1 -25.68 47.65 13.21
N ASN A 2 -25.70 46.83 14.26
CA ASN A 2 -24.61 46.77 15.23
C ASN A 2 -23.41 46.01 14.64
N GLN A 3 -22.23 46.65 14.62
CA GLN A 3 -20.95 46.07 14.16
C GLN A 3 -20.66 44.68 14.76
N ILE A 4 -21.13 44.42 15.98
CA ILE A 4 -20.98 43.15 16.72
C ILE A 4 -21.59 41.97 15.93
N SER A 5 -22.72 42.15 15.25
CA SER A 5 -23.40 41.09 14.50
C SER A 5 -22.66 40.67 13.22
N ILE A 6 -21.92 41.60 12.60
CA ILE A 6 -21.13 41.31 11.39
C ILE A 6 -19.89 40.48 11.77
N ILE A 7 -19.22 40.85 12.88
CA ILE A 7 -18.04 40.13 13.38
C ILE A 7 -18.43 38.70 13.82
N GLU A 8 -19.57 38.53 14.49
CA GLU A 8 -20.10 37.21 14.85
C GLU A 8 -20.36 36.34 13.60
N GLY A 9 -20.96 36.92 12.55
CA GLY A 9 -21.16 36.21 11.28
C GLY A 9 -19.86 35.75 10.63
N ILE A 10 -18.81 36.58 10.68
CA ILE A 10 -17.47 36.24 10.16
C ILE A 10 -16.84 35.10 10.98
N ILE A 11 -16.93 35.16 12.31
CA ILE A 11 -16.37 34.12 13.20
C ILE A 11 -17.08 32.79 12.95
N ILE A 12 -18.42 32.78 12.85
CA ILE A 12 -19.20 31.56 12.59
C ILE A 12 -18.84 30.98 11.22
N GLY A 13 -18.72 31.83 10.19
CA GLY A 13 -18.31 31.41 8.86
C GLY A 13 -16.89 30.82 8.83
N ALA A 14 -15.93 31.46 9.50
CA ALA A 14 -14.54 31.00 9.58
C ALA A 14 -14.42 29.66 10.33
N VAL A 15 -15.12 29.51 11.47
CA VAL A 15 -15.13 28.27 12.25
C VAL A 15 -15.79 27.14 11.45
N GLY A 16 -16.92 27.42 10.77
CA GLY A 16 -17.59 26.45 9.91
C GLY A 16 -16.70 25.97 8.75
N GLY A 17 -16.00 26.90 8.09
CA GLY A 17 -15.05 26.58 7.02
C GLY A 17 -13.86 25.75 7.49
N ALA A 18 -13.28 26.09 8.65
CA ALA A 18 -12.17 25.35 9.24
C ALA A 18 -12.56 23.91 9.60
N ILE A 19 -13.74 23.72 10.19
CA ILE A 19 -14.26 22.39 10.54
C ILE A 19 -14.49 21.55 9.28
N ALA A 20 -15.11 22.12 8.25
CA ALA A 20 -15.33 21.42 6.98
C ALA A 20 -14.00 21.01 6.31
N GLY A 21 -13.01 21.89 6.30
CA GLY A 21 -11.67 21.60 5.77
C GLY A 21 -10.98 20.47 6.53
N ALA A 22 -11.02 20.52 7.86
CA ALA A 22 -10.49 19.45 8.71
C ALA A 22 -11.20 18.11 8.46
N PHE A 23 -12.53 18.14 8.29
CA PHE A 23 -13.31 16.94 8.04
C PHE A 23 -12.95 16.28 6.70
N LEU A 24 -12.82 17.07 5.62
CA LEU A 24 -12.38 16.57 4.32
C LEU A 24 -10.97 15.98 4.37
N TRP A 25 -10.06 16.62 5.10
CA TRP A 25 -8.70 16.11 5.29
C TRP A 25 -8.71 14.74 5.98
N VAL A 26 -9.45 14.60 7.09
CA VAL A 26 -9.59 13.32 7.82
C VAL A 26 -10.20 12.23 6.93
N LEU A 27 -11.26 12.55 6.18
CA LEU A 27 -11.88 11.57 5.27
C LEU A 27 -10.92 11.10 4.16
N ASN A 28 -10.10 12.00 3.63
CA ASN A 28 -9.11 11.66 2.62
C ASN A 28 -8.03 10.73 3.19
N GLU A 29 -7.52 11.01 4.40
CA GLU A 29 -6.54 10.15 5.07
C GLU A 29 -7.10 8.75 5.35
N ILE A 30 -8.34 8.65 5.83
CA ILE A 30 -9.02 7.38 6.06
C ILE A 30 -9.15 6.59 4.75
N LYS A 31 -9.55 7.25 3.66
CA LYS A 31 -9.68 6.61 2.35
C LYS A 31 -8.34 6.05 1.86
N ILE A 32 -7.27 6.85 1.97
CA ILE A 32 -5.91 6.43 1.57
C ILE A 32 -5.47 5.22 2.40
N TRP A 33 -5.71 5.26 3.71
CA TRP A 33 -5.37 4.16 4.61
C TRP A 33 -6.13 2.87 4.26
N ILE A 34 -7.44 2.94 4.02
CA ILE A 34 -8.26 1.77 3.64
C ILE A 34 -7.75 1.16 2.34
N VAL A 35 -7.54 1.99 1.30
CA VAL A 35 -7.08 1.51 -0.01
C VAL A 35 -5.69 0.88 0.13
N ARG A 36 -4.77 1.52 0.84
CA ARG A 36 -3.42 0.99 1.09
C ARG A 36 -3.46 -0.36 1.80
N ASN A 37 -4.25 -0.50 2.85
CA ASN A 37 -4.36 -1.76 3.59
C ASN A 37 -4.98 -2.87 2.73
N ARG A 38 -5.99 -2.54 1.93
CA ARG A 38 -6.63 -3.50 1.03
C ARG A 38 -5.66 -3.99 -0.05
N ASP A 39 -4.95 -3.08 -0.69
CA ASP A 39 -3.98 -3.42 -1.75
C ASP A 39 -2.83 -4.25 -1.17
N THR A 40 -2.32 -3.88 0.00
CA THR A 40 -1.29 -4.65 0.71
C THR A 40 -1.74 -6.07 0.99
N LYS A 41 -2.94 -6.24 1.56
CA LYS A 41 -3.49 -7.57 1.86
C LYS A 41 -3.64 -8.40 0.61
N LYS A 42 -4.11 -7.82 -0.50
CA LYS A 42 -4.22 -8.53 -1.79
C LYS A 42 -2.86 -9.01 -2.29
N VAL A 43 -1.87 -8.12 -2.36
CA VAL A 43 -0.51 -8.45 -2.82
C VAL A 43 0.12 -9.53 -1.94
N VAL A 44 0.09 -9.36 -0.61
CA VAL A 44 0.66 -10.33 0.33
C VAL A 44 -0.05 -11.68 0.23
N HIS A 45 -1.39 -11.69 0.18
CA HIS A 45 -2.17 -12.92 0.06
C HIS A 45 -1.84 -13.66 -1.23
N TRP A 46 -1.83 -12.95 -2.36
CA TRP A 46 -1.49 -13.53 -3.66
C TRP A 46 -0.07 -14.08 -3.68
N LEU A 47 0.90 -13.32 -3.16
CA LEU A 47 2.30 -13.74 -3.11
C LEU A 47 2.45 -14.97 -2.22
N THR A 48 1.72 -15.02 -1.09
CA THR A 48 1.67 -16.17 -0.18
C THR A 48 1.04 -17.41 -0.81
N GLN A 49 0.09 -17.27 -1.75
CA GLN A 49 -0.44 -18.43 -2.46
C GLN A 49 0.50 -18.91 -3.58
N ASN A 50 1.13 -17.97 -4.28
CA ASN A 50 1.94 -18.24 -5.46
C ASN A 50 3.41 -18.57 -5.18
N THR A 51 3.84 -18.41 -3.93
CA THR A 51 5.16 -18.84 -3.43
C THR A 51 5.04 -19.98 -2.42
N ALA A 52 3.88 -20.64 -2.35
CA ALA A 52 3.69 -21.79 -1.46
C ALA A 52 4.45 -23.01 -1.98
N PRO A 53 4.94 -23.91 -1.10
CA PRO A 53 5.60 -25.15 -1.52
C PRO A 53 4.72 -26.00 -2.45
N ASN A 54 3.39 -25.91 -2.25
CA ASN A 54 2.38 -26.62 -3.04
C ASN A 54 1.84 -25.78 -4.21
N SER A 55 2.46 -24.64 -4.52
CA SER A 55 2.05 -23.80 -5.65
C SER A 55 2.42 -24.48 -6.97
N LYS A 56 1.55 -24.37 -7.99
CA LYS A 56 1.71 -24.99 -9.32
C LYS A 56 3.07 -24.76 -9.98
N THR A 57 3.76 -23.67 -9.62
CA THR A 57 5.05 -23.28 -10.17
C THR A 57 6.24 -23.56 -9.25
N ASN A 58 6.01 -23.87 -7.97
CA ASN A 58 7.06 -24.04 -6.94
C ASN A 58 8.12 -22.91 -6.90
N GLN A 59 7.76 -21.73 -7.41
CA GLN A 59 8.65 -20.57 -7.50
C GLN A 59 8.57 -19.76 -6.21
N LYS A 60 9.72 -19.58 -5.54
CA LYS A 60 9.83 -18.78 -4.31
C LYS A 60 9.76 -17.27 -4.56
N TRP A 61 9.93 -16.86 -5.81
CA TRP A 61 10.11 -15.48 -6.24
C TRP A 61 9.15 -15.12 -7.37
N ARG A 62 8.67 -13.88 -7.42
CA ARG A 62 7.76 -13.35 -8.44
C ARG A 62 8.13 -11.94 -8.87
N SER A 63 8.11 -11.68 -10.16
CA SER A 63 8.41 -10.36 -10.70
C SER A 63 7.34 -9.33 -10.35
N THR A 64 7.73 -8.06 -10.26
CA THR A 64 6.81 -6.92 -10.09
C THR A 64 5.66 -6.99 -11.10
N ARG A 65 5.95 -7.33 -12.36
CA ARG A 65 4.96 -7.45 -13.44
C ARG A 65 3.90 -8.52 -13.19
N ALA A 66 4.30 -9.71 -12.72
CA ALA A 66 3.37 -10.79 -12.44
C ALA A 66 2.41 -10.44 -11.30
N ILE A 67 2.93 -9.81 -10.25
CA ILE A 67 2.13 -9.33 -9.11
C ILE A 67 1.16 -8.23 -9.57
N ALA A 68 1.65 -7.27 -10.35
CA ALA A 68 0.87 -6.13 -10.87
C ALA A 68 -0.28 -6.61 -11.77
N SER A 69 0.02 -7.47 -12.73
CA SER A 69 -0.97 -8.02 -13.67
C SER A 69 -2.08 -8.80 -12.94
N HIS A 70 -1.73 -9.63 -11.96
CA HIS A 70 -2.75 -10.43 -11.26
C HIS A 70 -3.62 -9.60 -10.31
N ASN A 71 -3.04 -8.62 -9.62
CA ASN A 71 -3.78 -7.82 -8.64
C ASN A 71 -4.50 -6.62 -9.26
N ASN A 72 -4.35 -6.41 -10.58
CA ASN A 72 -4.82 -5.23 -11.30
C ASN A 72 -4.30 -3.93 -10.64
N LEU A 73 -3.00 -3.90 -10.33
CA LEU A 73 -2.28 -2.77 -9.76
C LEU A 73 -1.20 -2.32 -10.72
N THR A 74 -0.80 -1.05 -10.66
CA THR A 74 0.37 -0.58 -11.41
C THR A 74 1.65 -1.18 -10.83
N GLU A 75 2.67 -1.38 -11.66
CA GLU A 75 3.98 -1.89 -11.20
C GLU A 75 4.58 -1.00 -10.11
N GLU A 76 4.42 0.32 -10.23
CA GLU A 76 4.85 1.28 -9.22
C GLU A 76 4.11 1.10 -7.88
N ARG A 77 2.79 0.86 -7.93
CA ARG A 77 2.00 0.60 -6.72
C ARG A 77 2.46 -0.68 -6.03
N VAL A 78 2.77 -1.72 -6.80
CA VAL A 78 3.33 -2.97 -6.26
C VAL A 78 4.71 -2.73 -5.65
N ARG A 79 5.60 -2.01 -6.34
CA ARG A 79 6.95 -1.68 -5.83
C ARG A 79 6.87 -0.90 -4.52
N TYR A 80 5.97 0.08 -4.44
CA TYR A 80 5.70 0.82 -3.21
C TYR A 80 5.22 -0.10 -2.08
N ILE A 81 4.22 -0.97 -2.36
CA ILE A 81 3.71 -1.93 -1.36
C ILE A 81 4.82 -2.87 -0.88
N ALA A 82 5.63 -3.37 -1.80
CA ALA A 82 6.70 -4.30 -1.50
C ALA A 82 7.83 -3.65 -0.69
N SER A 83 8.11 -2.36 -0.90
CA SER A 83 9.19 -1.65 -0.19
C SER A 83 8.89 -1.34 1.26
N TYR A 84 7.63 -1.11 1.66
CA TYR A 84 7.28 -0.87 3.07
C TYR A 84 6.72 -2.10 3.80
N SER A 85 6.34 -3.15 3.08
CA SER A 85 5.77 -4.36 3.70
C SER A 85 6.87 -5.20 4.36
N ASN A 86 6.82 -5.34 5.68
CA ASN A 86 7.75 -6.17 6.46
C ASN A 86 7.71 -7.68 6.11
N SER A 87 6.68 -8.13 5.39
CA SER A 87 6.45 -9.53 5.02
C SER A 87 7.04 -9.91 3.65
N ILE A 88 7.33 -8.91 2.82
CA ILE A 88 7.84 -9.09 1.46
C ILE A 88 9.34 -8.78 1.47
N VAL A 89 10.11 -9.53 0.69
CA VAL A 89 11.55 -9.32 0.52
C VAL A 89 11.89 -9.28 -0.96
N LEU A 90 12.84 -8.41 -1.32
CA LEU A 90 13.41 -8.33 -2.65
C LEU A 90 14.54 -9.36 -2.80
N ASP A 91 14.58 -10.05 -3.93
CA ASP A 91 15.72 -10.86 -4.33
C ASP A 91 16.89 -9.94 -4.69
N THR A 92 17.99 -10.08 -3.98
CA THR A 92 19.22 -9.29 -4.19
C THR A 92 20.34 -10.12 -4.81
N SER A 93 20.04 -11.35 -5.25
CA SER A 93 21.00 -12.20 -5.95
C SER A 93 21.42 -11.57 -7.29
N GLU A 94 22.68 -11.78 -7.68
CA GLU A 94 23.22 -11.26 -8.94
C GLU A 94 22.45 -11.79 -10.17
N ALA A 95 21.96 -13.03 -10.08
CA ALA A 95 21.17 -13.67 -11.14
C ALA A 95 19.87 -12.91 -11.46
N ASN A 96 19.26 -12.26 -10.46
CA ASN A 96 17.93 -11.64 -10.59
C ASN A 96 17.96 -10.11 -10.39
N ARG A 97 19.15 -9.50 -10.45
CA ARG A 97 19.36 -8.06 -10.15
C ARG A 97 18.52 -7.13 -11.03
N ASN A 98 18.19 -7.54 -12.24
CA ASN A 98 17.42 -6.75 -13.21
C ASN A 98 15.92 -7.08 -13.24
N GLU A 99 15.48 -8.15 -12.56
CA GLU A 99 14.12 -8.70 -12.73
C GLU A 99 13.13 -8.31 -11.61
N GLU A 100 13.60 -7.54 -10.61
CA GLU A 100 12.81 -7.08 -9.45
C GLU A 100 11.90 -8.19 -8.89
N MET A 101 12.56 -9.23 -8.38
CA MET A 101 11.87 -10.44 -7.93
C MET A 101 11.53 -10.32 -6.44
N TRP A 102 10.28 -10.59 -6.09
CA TRP A 102 9.76 -10.47 -4.74
C TRP A 102 9.32 -11.82 -4.18
N GLY A 103 9.61 -12.04 -2.90
CA GLY A 103 9.24 -13.26 -2.19
C GLY A 103 8.67 -12.95 -0.80
N ILE A 104 8.12 -13.97 -0.15
CA ILE A 104 7.70 -13.86 1.25
C ILE A 104 8.90 -14.14 2.15
N LYS A 105 9.20 -13.21 3.07
CA LYS A 105 10.38 -13.25 3.95
C LYS A 105 10.49 -14.56 4.72
N SER A 106 9.37 -15.07 5.26
CA SER A 106 9.34 -16.32 6.03
C SER A 106 9.57 -17.58 5.19
N ARG A 107 9.54 -17.51 3.86
CA ARG A 107 9.70 -18.67 2.97
C ARG A 107 11.00 -18.69 2.20
N VAL A 108 11.52 -17.50 1.91
CA VAL A 108 12.83 -17.35 1.28
C VAL A 108 13.95 -17.66 2.29
N ARG A 109 13.83 -17.22 3.54
CA ARG A 109 14.89 -17.37 4.57
C ARG A 109 15.01 -18.76 5.21
N LEU A 110 14.04 -19.66 5.01
CA LEU A 110 14.08 -21.04 5.53
C LEU A 110 15.12 -21.94 4.85
N ASN A 111 15.92 -21.41 3.92
CA ASN A 111 16.94 -22.16 3.18
C ASN A 111 18.38 -21.74 3.53
N THR A 112 18.58 -21.07 4.67
CA THR A 112 19.91 -20.53 5.06
C THR A 112 20.57 -21.27 6.22
N ASP A 113 20.09 -22.46 6.59
CA ASP A 113 20.76 -23.39 7.51
C ASP A 113 20.73 -24.81 6.95
#